data_AF-A0A2E6AJJ7-F1
#
_entry.id   AF-A0A2E6AJJ7-F1
#
_cell.length_a   1.000
_cell.length_b   1.000
_cell.length_c   1.000
_cell.angle_alpha   90.00
_cell.angle_beta   90.00
_cell.angle_gamma   90.00
#
_symmetry.space_group_name_H-M   'P 1'
#
loop_
_entity.id
_entity.type
_entity.pdbx_description
1 polymer ?
#
loop_
_entity_poly.entity_id
_entity_poly.type
_entity_poly.pdbx_seq_one_letter_code
_entity_poly.pdbx_strand_id
1 'polypeptide(L)'
;MAHDLQLPLLQLSQLNRQVTENEPPTLNHLKESGGVEENSDNVWFLHRPNFIVNGVRTTQAVEKAQVIVAKMRNSSLGVVNVEYRPGIGFMDPMPGRYSQFDDFKNEDV
;
A
#
# COMPACT_ATOMS: atom_id res chain seq x y z
N MET A 1 23.41 3.69 2.89
CA MET A 1 22.80 4.79 2.11
C MET A 1 21.67 5.49 2.87
N ALA A 2 20.52 4.85 3.14
CA ALA A 2 19.44 5.51 3.92
C ALA A 2 19.90 5.92 5.33
N HIS A 3 20.59 5.01 6.02
CA HIS A 3 21.15 5.27 7.36
C HIS A 3 22.15 6.42 7.37
N ASP A 4 23.03 6.48 6.36
CA ASP A 4 24.11 7.47 6.29
C ASP A 4 23.57 8.87 5.96
N LEU A 5 22.48 8.95 5.19
CA LEU A 5 21.85 10.21 4.78
C LEU A 5 20.78 10.70 5.76
N GLN A 6 20.37 9.88 6.72
CA GLN A 6 19.28 10.16 7.67
C GLN A 6 17.98 10.63 6.98
N LEU A 7 17.71 10.14 5.76
CA LEU A 7 16.51 10.45 4.98
C LEU A 7 15.71 9.19 4.67
N PRO A 8 14.36 9.26 4.67
CA PRO A 8 13.54 8.13 4.26
C PRO A 8 13.73 7.89 2.75
N LEU A 9 14.10 6.66 2.39
CA LEU A 9 14.19 6.23 1.00
C LEU A 9 13.00 5.35 0.66
N LEU A 10 12.28 5.70 -0.40
CA LEU A 10 11.21 4.89 -0.96
C LEU A 10 11.69 4.27 -2.27
N GLN A 11 11.70 2.94 -2.32
CA GLN A 11 11.99 2.18 -3.53
C GLN A 11 10.71 1.53 -4.04
N LEU A 12 10.42 1.68 -5.33
CA LEU A 12 9.38 0.91 -6.00
C LEU A 12 10.01 -0.35 -6.58
N SER A 13 9.40 -1.51 -6.29
CA SER A 13 9.83 -2.79 -6.82
C SER A 13 8.68 -3.43 -7.59
N GLN A 14 8.96 -3.89 -8.81
CA GLN A 14 8.01 -4.67 -9.59
C GLN A 14 8.03 -6.11 -9.08
N LEU A 15 6.84 -6.67 -8.83
CA LEU A 15 6.70 -8.06 -8.40
C LEU A 15 6.93 -9.04 -9.56
N ASN A 16 7.26 -10.28 -9.21
CA ASN A 16 7.39 -11.34 -10.19
C ASN A 16 6.05 -11.64 -10.90
N ARG A 17 6.12 -12.23 -12.10
CA ARG A 17 4.92 -12.52 -12.93
C ARG A 17 4.03 -13.63 -12.37
N GLN A 18 4.47 -14.31 -11.32
CA GLN A 18 3.73 -15.39 -10.69
C GLN A 18 2.61 -14.88 -9.77
N VAL A 19 2.60 -13.57 -9.45
CA VAL A 19 1.53 -12.94 -8.70
C VAL A 19 0.24 -12.94 -9.52
N THR A 20 -0.76 -13.66 -9.03
CA THR A 20 -2.10 -13.67 -9.62
C THR A 20 -2.84 -12.39 -9.20
N GLU A 21 -3.56 -11.74 -10.13
CA GLU A 21 -4.24 -10.46 -9.88
C GLU A 21 -5.28 -10.52 -8.73
N ASN A 22 -5.84 -11.70 -8.45
CA ASN A 22 -6.84 -11.88 -7.40
C ASN A 22 -6.25 -12.27 -6.04
N GLU A 23 -4.97 -12.64 -5.97
CA GLU A 23 -4.32 -13.05 -4.73
C GLU A 23 -3.47 -11.90 -4.16
N PRO A 24 -3.59 -11.61 -2.85
CA PRO A 24 -2.76 -10.61 -2.19
C PRO A 24 -1.26 -10.94 -2.33
N PRO A 25 -0.42 -9.98 -2.72
CA PRO A 25 1.02 -10.21 -2.74
C PRO A 25 1.61 -10.50 -1.36
N THR A 26 2.64 -11.34 -1.32
CA THR A 26 3.41 -11.67 -0.12
C THR A 26 4.89 -11.36 -0.31
N LEU A 27 5.67 -11.36 0.78
CA LEU A 27 7.12 -11.08 0.74
C LEU A 27 7.89 -12.03 -0.19
N ASN A 28 7.43 -13.28 -0.35
CA ASN A 28 8.03 -14.25 -1.26
C ASN A 28 8.10 -13.74 -2.72
N HIS A 29 7.19 -12.86 -3.13
CA HIS A 29 7.19 -12.27 -4.47
C HIS A 29 8.33 -11.25 -4.68
N LEU A 30 9.01 -10.82 -3.61
CA LEU A 30 10.19 -9.97 -3.62
C LEU A 30 11.51 -10.76 -3.52
N LYS A 31 11.47 -12.09 -3.39
CA LYS A 31 12.68 -12.90 -3.16
C LYS A 31 13.72 -12.76 -4.27
N GLU A 32 13.28 -12.56 -5.51
CA GLU A 32 14.15 -12.37 -6.67
C GLU A 32 14.62 -10.90 -6.85
N SER A 33 14.16 -9.98 -6.01
CA SER A 33 14.45 -8.53 -6.14
C SER A 33 15.78 -8.09 -5.51
N GLY A 34 16.70 -9.02 -5.22
CA GLY A 34 18.05 -8.70 -4.77
C GLY A 34 18.15 -8.27 -3.30
N GLY A 35 17.37 -8.90 -2.41
CA GLY A 35 17.47 -8.68 -0.95
C GLY A 35 16.70 -7.47 -0.41
N VAL A 36 15.82 -6.87 -1.21
CA VAL A 36 14.94 -5.76 -0.76
C VAL A 36 14.09 -6.19 0.45
N GLU A 37 13.62 -7.43 0.47
CA GLU A 37 12.87 -8.00 1.61
C GLU A 37 13.68 -7.92 2.91
N GLU A 38 14.96 -8.28 2.87
CA GLU A 38 15.82 -8.34 4.05
C GLU A 38 16.22 -6.93 4.52
N ASN A 39 16.55 -6.05 3.56
CA ASN A 39 17.15 -4.75 3.83
C ASN A 39 16.14 -3.62 4.11
N SER A 40 14.86 -3.80 3.77
CA SER A 40 13.84 -2.76 4.00
C SER A 40 13.33 -2.79 5.43
N ASP A 41 13.16 -1.63 6.06
CA ASP A 41 12.49 -1.54 7.36
C ASP A 41 10.98 -1.82 7.23
N ASN A 42 10.37 -1.32 6.15
CA ASN A 42 8.95 -1.46 5.86
C ASN A 42 8.74 -1.94 4.43
N VAL A 43 7.75 -2.81 4.23
CA VAL A 43 7.36 -3.30 2.90
C VAL A 43 5.84 -3.26 2.79
N TRP A 44 5.35 -2.55 1.78
CA TRP A 44 3.92 -2.42 1.49
C TRP A 44 3.62 -2.92 0.09
N PHE A 45 2.51 -3.65 -0.06
CA PHE A 45 1.99 -4.06 -1.35
C PHE A 45 0.72 -3.30 -1.68
N LEU A 46 0.58 -2.93 -2.95
CA LEU A 46 -0.67 -2.43 -3.51
C LEU A 46 -1.39 -3.59 -4.16
N HIS A 47 -2.61 -3.88 -3.71
CA HIS A 47 -3.45 -4.93 -4.28
C HIS A 47 -4.76 -4.35 -4.78
N ARG A 48 -5.08 -4.64 -6.05
CA ARG A 48 -6.32 -4.26 -6.70
C ARG A 48 -6.94 -5.51 -7.33
N PRO A 49 -7.88 -6.18 -6.65
CA PRO A 49 -8.54 -7.35 -7.21
C PRO A 49 -9.33 -6.98 -8.45
N ASN A 50 -9.47 -7.93 -9.38
CA ASN A 50 -10.28 -7.70 -10.57
C ASN A 50 -11.76 -7.53 -10.21
N PHE A 51 -12.38 -6.53 -10.81
CA PHE A 51 -13.82 -6.39 -10.74
C PHE A 51 -14.49 -7.19 -11.87
N ILE A 52 -15.29 -8.20 -11.49
CA ILE A 52 -15.95 -9.13 -12.41
C ILE A 52 -17.46 -8.95 -12.30
N VAL A 53 -18.14 -8.69 -13.42
CA VAL A 53 -19.61 -8.69 -13.51
C VAL A 53 -20.02 -9.71 -14.56
N ASN A 54 -20.87 -10.66 -14.19
CA ASN A 54 -21.35 -11.74 -15.07
C ASN A 54 -20.21 -12.54 -15.75
N GLY A 55 -19.10 -12.76 -15.03
CA GLY A 55 -17.93 -13.47 -15.57
C GLY A 55 -17.04 -12.64 -16.49
N VAL A 56 -17.33 -11.36 -16.69
CA VAL A 56 -16.53 -10.45 -17.52
C VAL A 56 -15.79 -9.45 -16.65
N ARG A 57 -14.47 -9.28 -16.89
CA ARG A 57 -13.67 -8.22 -16.29
C ARG A 57 -14.24 -6.87 -16.73
N THR A 58 -14.57 -6.04 -15.75
CA THR A 58 -15.09 -4.69 -16.00
C THR A 58 -14.41 -3.69 -15.09
N THR A 59 -14.47 -2.42 -15.46
CA THR A 59 -13.83 -1.32 -14.74
C THR A 59 -14.91 -0.43 -14.13
N GLN A 60 -14.72 -0.04 -12.88
CA GLN A 60 -15.61 0.93 -12.21
C GLN A 60 -14.92 2.29 -12.09
N ALA A 61 -15.73 3.34 -11.94
CA ALA A 61 -15.20 4.68 -11.64
C ALA A 61 -14.45 4.70 -10.28
N VAL A 62 -14.88 3.85 -9.35
CA VAL A 62 -14.27 3.63 -8.04
C VAL A 62 -14.22 2.13 -7.80
N GLU A 63 -13.03 1.60 -7.54
CA GLU A 63 -12.77 0.19 -7.28
C GLU A 63 -12.24 0.00 -5.85
N LYS A 64 -12.58 -1.11 -5.21
CA LYS A 64 -11.99 -1.46 -3.91
C LYS A 64 -10.56 -1.91 -4.11
N ALA A 65 -9.65 -1.41 -3.29
CA ALA A 65 -8.25 -1.76 -3.31
C ALA A 65 -7.69 -1.81 -1.89
N GLN A 66 -6.47 -2.33 -1.76
CA GLN A 66 -5.83 -2.53 -0.45
C GLN A 66 -4.35 -2.13 -0.50
N VAL A 67 -3.90 -1.49 0.57
CA VAL A 67 -2.49 -1.35 0.91
C VAL A 67 -2.18 -2.35 2.01
N ILE A 68 -1.32 -3.32 1.72
CA ILE A 68 -0.98 -4.41 2.63
C ILE A 68 0.37 -4.10 3.26
N VAL A 69 0.40 -3.95 4.58
CA VAL A 69 1.63 -3.78 5.35
C VAL A 69 2.21 -5.16 5.63
N ALA A 70 3.13 -5.60 4.78
CA ALA A 70 3.71 -6.95 4.82
C ALA A 70 4.96 -7.07 5.71
N LYS A 71 5.70 -5.97 5.90
CA LYS A 71 6.80 -5.86 6.87
C LYS A 71 6.75 -4.50 7.54
N MET A 72 6.93 -4.47 8.85
CA MET A 72 7.00 -3.26 9.65
C MET A 72 7.92 -3.50 10.84
N ARG A 73 9.04 -2.79 10.94
CA ARG A 73 10.04 -3.03 12.00
C ARG A 73 9.58 -2.58 13.40
N ASN A 74 8.75 -1.55 13.47
CA ASN A 74 8.39 -0.86 14.72
C ASN A 74 6.87 -0.84 15.02
N SER A 75 6.07 -1.69 14.38
CA SER A 75 4.62 -1.73 14.61
C SER A 75 4.01 -3.05 14.12
N SER A 76 2.68 -3.14 14.12
CA SER A 76 1.94 -4.31 13.65
C SER A 76 1.79 -4.34 12.13
N LEU A 77 1.68 -5.56 11.59
CA LEU A 77 1.21 -5.79 10.23
C LEU A 77 -0.28 -5.49 10.11
N GLY A 78 -0.78 -5.30 8.89
CA GLY A 78 -2.20 -5.01 8.66
C GLY A 78 -2.54 -4.71 7.22
N VAL A 79 -3.84 -4.54 6.96
CA VAL A 79 -4.39 -4.20 5.64
C VAL A 79 -5.20 -2.91 5.78
N VAL A 80 -4.83 -1.91 4.98
CA VAL A 80 -5.56 -0.65 4.86
C VAL A 80 -6.44 -0.73 3.62
N ASN A 81 -7.75 -0.63 3.80
CA ASN A 81 -8.69 -0.59 2.69
C ASN A 81 -8.68 0.81 2.08
N VAL A 82 -8.50 0.87 0.76
CA VAL A 82 -8.45 2.10 -0.03
C VAL A 82 -9.37 2.00 -1.24
N GLU A 83 -9.62 3.12 -1.91
CA GLU A 83 -10.27 3.15 -3.21
C GLU A 83 -9.21 3.27 -4.31
N TYR A 84 -9.46 2.66 -5.46
CA TYR A 84 -8.72 2.94 -6.68
C TYR A 84 -9.65 3.65 -7.66
N ARG A 85 -9.20 4.78 -8.21
CA ARG A 85 -9.92 5.53 -9.24
C ARG A 85 -9.07 5.58 -10.51
N PRO A 86 -9.53 5.01 -11.64
CA PRO A 86 -8.80 5.09 -12.90
C PRO A 86 -8.46 6.55 -13.25
N GLY A 87 -7.19 6.81 -13.61
CA GLY A 87 -6.69 8.15 -13.93
C GLY A 87 -6.26 9.00 -12.72
N ILE A 88 -6.58 8.61 -11.49
CA ILE A 88 -6.15 9.30 -10.27
C ILE A 88 -5.17 8.42 -9.47
N GLY A 89 -5.53 7.16 -9.22
CA GLY A 89 -4.73 6.23 -8.41
C GLY A 89 -5.46 5.76 -7.15
N PHE A 90 -4.68 5.35 -6.15
CA PHE A 90 -5.18 4.89 -4.85
C PHE A 90 -5.52 6.09 -3.96
N MET A 91 -6.69 6.04 -3.33
CA MET A 91 -7.33 7.14 -2.60
C MET A 91 -7.85 6.64 -1.26
N ASP A 92 -7.84 7.51 -0.25
CA ASP A 92 -8.54 7.25 0.99
C ASP A 92 -10.07 7.31 0.75
N PRO A 93 -10.86 6.24 1.06
CA PRO A 93 -12.31 6.22 0.95
C PRO A 93 -13.00 7.28 1.84
N MET A 94 -12.31 7.84 2.82
CA MET A 94 -12.82 8.87 3.71
C MET A 94 -11.81 10.01 3.84
N PRO A 95 -11.95 11.11 3.07
CA PRO A 95 -11.49 12.41 3.56
C PRO A 95 -12.50 12.91 4.62
N GLY A 96 -12.73 12.10 5.66
CA GLY A 96 -13.37 12.57 6.89
C GLY A 96 -12.44 13.59 7.52
N ARG A 97 -12.99 14.69 8.04
CA ARG A 97 -12.24 15.78 8.67
C ARG A 97 -11.16 15.17 9.58
N TYR A 98 -9.91 15.60 9.38
CA TYR A 98 -8.72 15.26 10.17
C TYR A 98 -8.90 15.60 11.66
N SER A 99 -9.87 14.98 12.35
CA SER A 99 -10.21 15.27 13.74
C SER A 99 -9.10 14.83 14.70
N GLN A 100 -8.28 13.86 14.27
CA GLN A 100 -7.02 13.49 14.93
C GLN A 100 -5.97 14.64 14.93
N PHE A 101 -6.18 15.70 14.14
CA PHE A 101 -5.36 16.91 14.15
C PHE A 101 -6.05 18.09 14.83
N ASP A 102 -7.31 17.96 15.29
CA ASP A 102 -8.00 19.02 16.02
C ASP A 102 -7.37 19.22 17.42
N ASP A 103 -6.77 18.17 18.00
CA ASP A 103 -6.05 18.25 19.29
C ASP A 103 -4.73 19.04 19.19
N PHE A 104 -4.09 19.10 18.01
CA PHE A 104 -2.87 19.89 17.79
C PHE A 104 -3.12 21.40 17.74
N LYS A 105 -4.38 21.84 17.72
CA LYS A 105 -4.74 23.26 17.78
C LYS A 105 -4.95 23.78 19.21
N ASN A 106 -4.94 22.91 20.21
CA ASN A 106 -5.26 23.25 21.61
C ASN A 106 -4.03 23.28 22.54
N GLU A 107 -2.82 23.09 22.03
CA GLU A 107 -1.60 23.46 22.75
C GLU A 107 -1.13 24.82 22.19
N ASP A 108 -1.18 25.83 23.05
CA ASP A 108 -0.71 27.22 22.88
C ASP A 108 -1.68 28.26 22.26
N VAL A 109 -2.66 28.69 23.05
CA VAL A 109 -2.91 30.13 23.37
C VAL A 109 -3.23 30.28 24.86
#